data_AF-A0A6P8W4P8-F1
#
_entry.id   AF-A0A6P8W4P8-F1
#
_cell.length_a   1.000
_cell.length_b   1.000
_cell.length_c   1.000
_cell.angle_alpha   90.00
_cell.angle_beta   90.00
_cell.angle_gamma   90.00
#
_symmetry.space_group_name_H-M   'P 1'
#
loop_
_entity.id
_entity.type
_entity.pdbx_description
1 polymer ?
#
loop_
_entity_poly.entity_id
_entity_poly.type
_entity_poly.pdbx_seq_one_letter_code
_entity_poly.pdbx_strand_id
1 'polypeptide(L)'
;MLQVTLELQYNPFLFAGQQEVSCAPSEASSDIAKVAQPASRAPTVTAAPTHPRDTLASDNSVTEYPTDRGKFPVDLEDDDVKRYILNNGPCKPEGPFKRDGKGRCFSKEFYNKTSKIGCRIPRKWLCYSPSMDRVYCEQCWLFGDRPSAHHLHQAWRIGINDWQGLSKKIKEHEFSRSHLAACVVYDTWKNNLTIDAQISSEFKREVGFWTEVLTRITDVTLTLASRNSAFRGHREKIGDIDNGNFLSTIELMARYDPVLQRLIESKKKVHYLSPQTQNEIISLLSKKVQDTIITDIQNSIRL
;
A
#
# COMPACT_ATOMS: atom_id res chain seq x y z
N MET A 1 15.37 -27.75 -61.52
CA MET A 1 16.59 -27.11 -62.04
C MET A 1 17.21 -26.34 -60.88
N LEU A 2 18.36 -26.82 -60.39
CA LEU A 2 19.32 -26.23 -59.44
C LEU A 2 18.96 -26.06 -57.94
N GLN A 3 19.41 -27.06 -57.16
CA GLN A 3 19.97 -26.94 -55.80
C GLN A 3 21.31 -26.17 -55.82
N VAL A 4 21.66 -25.47 -54.71
CA VAL A 4 23.02 -25.24 -54.12
C VAL A 4 22.79 -24.64 -52.71
N THR A 5 22.77 -25.43 -51.61
CA THR A 5 23.82 -25.74 -50.59
C THR A 5 24.16 -24.66 -49.54
N LEU A 6 24.28 -25.15 -48.29
CA LEU A 6 24.64 -24.50 -47.03
C LEU A 6 26.02 -23.81 -47.03
N GLU A 7 26.21 -22.84 -46.13
CA GLU A 7 27.38 -22.87 -45.21
C GLU A 7 27.09 -22.22 -43.85
N LEU A 8 27.54 -22.92 -42.81
CA LEU A 8 27.57 -22.55 -41.40
C LEU A 8 28.83 -21.76 -41.09
N GLN A 9 28.74 -20.71 -40.27
CA GLN A 9 29.87 -20.30 -39.43
C GLN A 9 29.42 -20.16 -37.98
N TYR A 10 29.74 -21.22 -37.24
CA TYR A 10 29.88 -21.25 -35.81
C TYR A 10 31.27 -20.68 -35.46
N ASN A 11 31.38 -19.83 -34.44
CA ASN A 11 32.67 -19.64 -33.75
C ASN A 11 32.42 -19.57 -32.23
N PRO A 12 33.03 -20.48 -31.44
CA PRO A 12 32.82 -20.61 -30.00
C PRO A 12 33.83 -19.76 -29.22
N PHE A 13 33.45 -19.29 -28.04
CA PHE A 13 34.43 -18.87 -27.03
C PHE A 13 34.12 -19.51 -25.68
N LEU A 14 35.21 -20.02 -25.10
CA LEU A 14 35.36 -20.93 -24.00
C LEU A 14 35.18 -20.29 -22.60
N PHE A 15 34.67 -21.13 -21.70
CA PHE A 15 35.03 -21.37 -20.29
C PHE A 15 35.21 -20.19 -19.30
N ALA A 16 34.38 -20.24 -18.25
CA ALA A 16 34.87 -20.26 -16.88
C ALA A 16 33.97 -21.22 -16.06
N GLY A 17 34.55 -22.31 -15.58
CA GLY A 17 33.88 -23.26 -14.70
C GLY A 17 33.94 -22.82 -13.24
N GLN A 18 32.96 -23.26 -12.46
CA GLN A 18 33.13 -23.65 -11.06
C GLN A 18 31.92 -24.49 -10.58
N GLN A 19 32.19 -25.79 -10.52
CA GLN A 19 31.79 -26.75 -9.49
C GLN A 19 30.33 -26.82 -9.02
N GLU A 20 29.68 -27.90 -9.47
CA GLU A 20 28.50 -28.51 -8.85
C GLU A 20 28.84 -29.07 -7.47
N VAL A 21 27.96 -28.84 -6.50
CA VAL A 21 27.78 -29.71 -5.33
C VAL A 21 26.42 -30.37 -5.48
N SER A 22 26.46 -31.69 -5.64
CA SER A 22 25.34 -32.61 -5.71
C SER A 22 24.62 -32.74 -4.37
N CYS A 23 23.28 -32.76 -4.39
CA CYS A 23 22.52 -33.74 -3.60
C CYS A 23 21.14 -33.98 -4.22
N ALA A 24 20.86 -35.26 -4.46
CA ALA A 24 19.63 -35.80 -5.00
C ALA A 24 18.48 -35.78 -3.95
N PRO A 25 17.22 -36.01 -4.38
CA PRO A 25 16.03 -35.73 -3.59
C PRO A 25 15.68 -36.90 -2.65
N SER A 26 15.07 -36.59 -1.51
CA SER A 26 14.33 -37.58 -0.72
C SER A 26 12.85 -37.49 -1.07
N GLU A 27 12.31 -38.59 -1.58
CA GLU A 27 10.88 -38.87 -1.61
C GLU A 27 10.43 -39.29 -0.21
N ALA A 28 9.37 -38.68 0.29
CA ALA A 28 8.50 -39.30 1.29
C ALA A 28 7.06 -38.82 1.08
N SER A 29 6.25 -39.78 0.65
CA SER A 29 4.80 -39.80 0.60
C SER A 29 4.15 -39.44 1.94
N SER A 30 3.00 -38.75 1.91
CA SER A 30 1.71 -39.27 2.43
C SER A 30 0.72 -38.16 2.81
N ASP A 31 -0.54 -38.44 2.47
CA ASP A 31 -1.77 -38.07 3.20
C ASP A 31 -2.44 -36.71 2.98
N ILE A 32 -3.43 -36.80 2.08
CA ILE A 32 -4.58 -35.93 1.92
C ILE A 32 -5.46 -36.03 3.18
N ALA A 33 -5.51 -34.97 3.97
CA ALA A 33 -6.56 -34.75 4.97
C ALA A 33 -7.49 -33.62 4.49
N LYS A 34 -8.77 -33.98 4.29
CA LYS A 34 -9.88 -33.07 3.99
C LYS A 34 -10.04 -32.03 5.11
N VAL A 35 -9.99 -30.75 4.78
CA VAL A 35 -10.51 -29.67 5.64
C VAL A 35 -11.79 -29.13 5.00
N ALA A 36 -12.88 -29.28 5.72
CA ALA A 36 -14.22 -28.83 5.37
C ALA A 36 -14.30 -27.29 5.37
N GLN A 37 -14.99 -26.73 4.37
CA GLN A 37 -15.40 -25.33 4.33
C GLN A 37 -16.46 -25.06 5.41
N PRO A 38 -16.38 -23.94 6.16
CA PRO A 38 -17.53 -23.45 6.92
C PRO A 38 -18.48 -22.67 6.00
N ALA A 39 -19.77 -22.98 6.13
CA ALA A 39 -20.88 -22.38 5.42
C ALA A 39 -21.03 -20.87 5.72
N SER A 40 -21.36 -20.12 4.67
CA SER A 40 -21.80 -18.73 4.71
C SER A 40 -23.03 -18.55 5.59
N ARG A 41 -22.96 -17.65 6.57
CA ARG A 41 -24.14 -17.16 7.31
C ARG A 41 -24.27 -15.66 7.07
N ALA A 42 -25.30 -15.28 6.32
CA ALA A 42 -25.70 -13.89 6.14
C ALA A 42 -26.26 -13.32 7.46
N PRO A 43 -25.98 -12.06 7.83
CA PRO A 43 -26.65 -11.42 8.94
C PRO A 43 -27.93 -10.70 8.48
N THR A 44 -28.97 -11.02 9.24
CA THR A 44 -30.35 -10.55 9.22
C THR A 44 -30.48 -9.03 9.38
N VAL A 45 -31.30 -8.43 8.52
CA VAL A 45 -31.82 -7.06 8.65
C VAL A 45 -32.76 -7.00 9.86
N THR A 46 -32.47 -6.16 10.85
CA THR A 46 -33.45 -5.81 11.89
C THR A 46 -33.54 -4.29 12.01
N ALA A 47 -34.77 -3.79 11.97
CA ALA A 47 -35.13 -2.38 11.93
C ALA A 47 -34.85 -1.64 13.25
N ALA A 48 -34.74 -0.31 13.12
CA ALA A 48 -34.41 0.68 14.14
C ALA A 48 -35.44 0.83 15.28
N PRO A 49 -35.02 1.39 16.43
CA PRO A 49 -35.87 2.19 17.29
C PRO A 49 -35.59 3.69 17.12
N THR A 50 -36.67 4.47 17.17
CA THR A 50 -36.76 5.92 17.02
C THR A 50 -36.71 6.69 18.35
N HIS A 51 -36.31 7.98 18.24
CA HIS A 51 -36.47 9.14 19.15
C HIS A 51 -35.37 9.45 20.20
N PRO A 52 -35.16 10.73 20.59
CA PRO A 52 -35.75 11.99 20.10
C PRO A 52 -34.73 12.95 19.44
N ARG A 53 -35.24 13.80 18.52
CA ARG A 53 -34.54 14.99 18.03
C ARG A 53 -34.61 16.05 19.14
N ASP A 54 -33.50 16.20 19.87
CA ASP A 54 -33.26 17.42 20.61
C ASP A 54 -32.35 18.34 19.81
N THR A 55 -32.90 19.51 19.57
CA THR A 55 -32.36 20.67 18.89
C THR A 55 -31.08 21.14 19.57
N LEU A 56 -29.91 20.73 19.07
CA LEU A 56 -28.66 21.42 19.40
C LEU A 56 -28.55 22.65 18.52
N ALA A 57 -28.83 23.79 19.15
CA ALA A 57 -28.57 25.12 18.66
C ALA A 57 -27.17 25.18 18.04
N SER A 58 -27.10 25.85 16.89
CA SER A 58 -25.86 26.23 16.23
C SER A 58 -25.04 27.14 17.15
N ASP A 59 -24.15 26.55 17.94
CA ASP A 59 -23.10 27.32 18.59
C ASP A 59 -21.92 27.40 17.62
N ASN A 60 -21.90 28.51 16.89
CA ASN A 60 -20.96 28.80 15.82
C ASN A 60 -19.63 29.27 16.41
N SER A 61 -19.04 28.49 17.33
CA SER A 61 -17.66 28.71 17.78
C SER A 61 -16.74 28.06 16.74
N VAL A 62 -16.21 28.86 15.82
CA VAL A 62 -15.06 28.45 15.01
C VAL A 62 -13.95 28.12 16.00
N THR A 63 -13.72 26.83 16.25
CA THR A 63 -12.66 26.46 17.19
C THR A 63 -11.33 26.74 16.50
N GLU A 64 -10.61 27.77 16.95
CA GLU A 64 -9.40 28.34 16.33
C GLU A 64 -8.26 27.32 16.12
N TYR A 65 -8.33 26.14 16.76
CA TYR A 65 -7.35 25.05 16.65
C TYR A 65 -8.01 23.66 16.66
N PRO A 66 -8.31 23.04 15.51
CA PRO A 66 -9.02 21.75 15.43
C PRO A 66 -8.22 20.58 16.03
N THR A 67 -6.90 20.63 15.97
CA THR A 67 -5.96 19.62 16.50
C THR A 67 -5.50 19.89 17.92
N ASP A 68 -6.17 20.80 18.63
CA ASP A 68 -5.86 21.10 20.02
C ASP A 68 -6.00 19.86 20.90
N ARG A 69 -4.92 19.51 21.59
CA ARG A 69 -4.81 18.28 22.38
C ARG A 69 -5.90 18.13 23.43
N GLY A 70 -6.38 19.22 24.03
CA GLY A 70 -7.45 19.15 25.05
C GLY A 70 -8.80 18.67 24.53
N LYS A 71 -8.99 18.54 23.21
CA LYS A 71 -10.20 17.99 22.58
C LYS A 71 -10.18 16.48 22.43
N PHE A 72 -9.07 15.83 22.76
CA PHE A 72 -8.84 14.42 22.50
C PHE A 72 -8.43 13.69 23.78
N PRO A 73 -8.66 12.37 23.86
CA PRO A 73 -8.18 11.57 24.98
C PRO A 73 -6.65 11.55 25.03
N VAL A 74 -6.11 11.38 26.25
CA VAL A 74 -4.67 11.28 26.49
C VAL A 74 -4.08 10.06 25.78
N ASP A 75 -4.80 8.94 25.84
CA ASP A 75 -4.45 7.67 25.24
C ASP A 75 -5.24 7.50 23.93
N LEU A 76 -4.64 7.96 22.83
CA LEU A 76 -5.24 7.87 21.49
C LEU A 76 -4.81 6.58 20.79
N GLU A 77 -5.73 5.65 20.62
CA GLU A 77 -5.49 4.37 19.90
C GLU A 77 -5.99 4.40 18.46
N ASP A 78 -7.06 5.15 18.22
CA ASP A 78 -7.72 5.27 16.92
C ASP A 78 -6.81 5.89 15.85
N ASP A 79 -6.57 5.11 14.79
CA ASP A 79 -5.68 5.47 13.69
C ASP A 79 -6.28 6.52 12.75
N ASP A 80 -7.62 6.57 12.61
CA ASP A 80 -8.29 7.58 11.80
C ASP A 80 -8.21 8.95 12.49
N VAL A 81 -8.33 8.98 13.82
CA VAL A 81 -8.12 10.21 14.59
C VAL A 81 -6.66 10.67 14.54
N LYS A 82 -5.68 9.75 14.61
CA LYS A 82 -4.26 10.10 14.41
C LYS A 82 -4.05 10.72 13.02
N ARG A 83 -4.60 10.10 11.96
CA ARG A 83 -4.51 10.63 10.59
C ARG A 83 -5.18 12.01 10.46
N TYR A 84 -6.33 12.21 11.09
CA TYR A 84 -6.98 13.52 11.14
C TYR A 84 -6.06 14.59 11.74
N ILE A 85 -5.39 14.29 12.86
CA ILE A 85 -4.46 15.22 13.52
C ILE A 85 -3.26 15.52 12.59
N LEU A 86 -2.65 14.48 12.00
CA LEU A 86 -1.53 14.65 11.07
C LEU A 86 -1.89 15.55 9.87
N ASN A 87 -3.09 15.40 9.31
CA ASN A 87 -3.52 16.12 8.11
C ASN A 87 -3.88 17.59 8.39
N ASN A 88 -4.41 17.90 9.58
CA ASN A 88 -4.79 19.26 9.98
C ASN A 88 -3.62 20.05 10.60
N GLY A 89 -2.50 19.39 10.88
CA GLY A 89 -1.27 20.02 11.33
C GLY A 89 -1.23 20.34 12.83
N PRO A 90 -0.05 20.71 13.35
CA PRO A 90 0.17 20.84 14.78
C PRO A 90 -0.50 22.07 15.39
N CYS A 91 -1.00 21.93 16.62
CA CYS A 91 -1.54 23.05 17.38
C CYS A 91 -0.42 23.98 17.87
N LYS A 92 -0.21 25.08 17.15
CA LYS A 92 0.84 26.09 17.43
C LYS A 92 0.28 27.51 17.39
N PRO A 93 -0.47 27.93 18.42
CA PRO A 93 -0.93 29.31 18.56
C PRO A 93 0.23 30.31 18.70
N GLU A 94 0.04 31.53 18.19
CA GLU A 94 0.99 32.65 18.30
C GLU A 94 0.94 33.37 19.66
N GLY A 95 -0.15 33.17 20.42
CA GLY A 95 -0.44 33.86 21.67
C GLY A 95 -1.59 34.87 21.52
N PRO A 96 -1.97 35.59 22.60
CA PRO A 96 -1.30 35.64 23.90
C PRO A 96 -1.47 34.34 24.71
N PHE A 97 -0.43 33.97 25.46
CA PHE A 97 -0.43 32.78 26.32
C PHE A 97 -0.90 33.12 27.74
N LYS A 98 -1.63 32.19 28.36
CA LYS A 98 -2.09 32.34 29.76
C LYS A 98 -0.88 32.42 30.70
N ARG A 99 -0.98 33.30 31.71
CA ARG A 99 0.07 33.49 32.73
C ARG A 99 -0.28 32.71 33.99
N ASP A 100 0.72 32.11 34.60
CA ASP A 100 0.62 31.44 35.91
C ASP A 100 0.51 32.47 37.05
N GLY A 101 0.27 31.99 38.28
CA GLY A 101 0.18 32.86 39.47
C GLY A 101 1.47 33.62 39.82
N LYS A 102 2.58 33.35 39.12
CA LYS A 102 3.85 34.09 39.22
C LYS A 102 4.10 34.98 37.99
N GLY A 103 3.11 35.14 37.12
CA GLY A 103 3.17 35.97 35.91
C GLY A 103 3.92 35.34 34.74
N ARG A 104 4.34 34.07 34.81
CA ARG A 104 5.09 33.37 33.76
C ARG A 104 4.15 32.69 32.79
N CYS A 105 4.52 32.62 31.52
CA CYS A 105 3.74 31.94 30.48
C CYS A 105 4.65 31.19 29.51
N PHE A 106 4.04 30.39 28.65
CA PHE A 106 4.73 29.86 27.48
C PHE A 106 5.24 31.00 26.59
N SER A 107 6.34 30.74 25.88
CA SER A 107 6.92 31.66 24.88
C SER A 107 7.02 30.94 23.54
N LYS A 108 6.51 31.57 22.48
CA LYS A 108 6.60 31.05 21.10
C LYS A 108 8.03 30.80 20.62
N GLU A 109 9.01 31.45 21.25
CA GLU A 109 10.43 31.22 20.99
C GLU A 109 10.82 29.74 21.20
N PHE A 110 10.14 29.02 22.08
CA PHE A 110 10.39 27.59 22.29
C PHE A 110 10.05 26.73 21.07
N TYR A 111 9.21 27.20 20.14
CA TYR A 111 8.98 26.48 18.88
C TYR A 111 10.23 26.40 18.00
N ASN A 112 11.27 27.18 18.28
CA ASN A 112 12.52 27.18 17.51
C ASN A 112 13.73 26.90 18.40
N LYS A 113 14.70 26.17 17.85
CA LYS A 113 16.03 25.97 18.43
C LYS A 113 17.04 26.82 17.67
N THR A 114 17.78 27.64 18.38
CA THR A 114 18.92 28.36 17.78
C THR A 114 20.18 27.49 17.86
N SER A 115 20.80 27.23 16.71
CA SER A 115 22.08 26.54 16.62
C SER A 115 23.23 27.43 17.12
N LYS A 116 24.40 26.83 17.38
CA LYS A 116 25.63 27.58 17.76
C LYS A 116 26.05 28.61 16.69
N ILE A 117 25.65 28.37 15.44
CA ILE A 117 25.95 29.22 14.27
C ILE A 117 24.82 30.26 14.04
N GLY A 118 23.84 30.35 14.95
CA GLY A 118 22.74 31.33 14.88
C GLY A 118 21.54 30.91 14.04
N CYS A 119 21.60 29.78 13.32
CA CYS A 119 20.45 29.28 12.55
C CYS A 119 19.27 28.90 13.45
N ARG A 120 18.06 29.37 13.12
CA ARG A 120 16.81 28.96 13.79
C ARG A 120 16.25 27.71 13.11
N ILE A 121 16.08 26.65 13.88
CA ILE A 121 15.57 25.35 13.45
C ILE A 121 14.21 25.12 14.12
N PRO A 122 13.12 24.94 13.36
CA PRO A 122 11.80 24.73 13.95
C PRO A 122 11.69 23.35 14.61
N ARG A 123 11.22 23.32 15.86
CA ARG A 123 10.82 22.11 16.56
C ARG A 123 9.46 21.67 16.04
N LYS A 124 9.46 20.77 15.05
CA LYS A 124 8.22 20.22 14.49
C LYS A 124 7.35 19.55 15.56
N TRP A 125 7.95 19.04 16.62
CA TRP A 125 7.29 18.24 17.65
C TRP A 125 6.61 19.03 18.77
N LEU A 126 7.10 20.23 19.08
CA LEU A 126 6.67 20.99 20.25
C LEU A 126 5.39 21.77 19.93
N CYS A 127 4.30 21.47 20.64
CA CYS A 127 2.98 22.06 20.45
C CYS A 127 2.46 22.64 21.76
N TYR A 128 1.55 23.61 21.70
CA TYR A 128 0.92 24.20 22.88
C TYR A 128 -0.60 24.11 22.74
N SER A 129 -1.26 23.64 23.79
CA SER A 129 -2.71 23.50 23.88
C SER A 129 -3.34 24.69 24.63
N PRO A 130 -4.11 25.57 23.96
CA PRO A 130 -4.80 26.69 24.60
C PRO A 130 -5.84 26.26 25.65
N SER A 131 -6.57 25.18 25.37
CA SER A 131 -7.60 24.65 26.27
C SER A 131 -6.98 24.13 27.57
N MET A 132 -5.83 23.46 27.49
CA MET A 132 -5.16 22.85 28.64
C MET A 132 -4.13 23.75 29.33
N ASP A 133 -3.72 24.85 28.69
CA ASP A 133 -2.58 25.69 29.08
C ASP A 133 -1.30 24.86 29.31
N ARG A 134 -0.99 23.99 28.34
CA ARG A 134 0.11 23.03 28.44
C ARG A 134 0.87 22.90 27.12
N VAL A 135 2.18 22.73 27.23
CA VAL A 135 3.05 22.34 26.12
C VAL A 135 3.22 20.83 26.08
N TYR A 136 3.19 20.23 24.90
CA TYR A 136 3.28 18.78 24.71
C TYR A 136 4.10 18.44 23.46
N CYS A 137 4.44 17.16 23.33
CA CYS A 137 5.07 16.62 22.13
C CYS A 137 4.03 15.85 21.33
N GLU A 138 3.74 16.29 20.11
CA GLU A 138 2.71 15.67 19.26
C GLU A 138 3.08 14.21 18.91
N GLN A 139 4.32 13.97 18.48
CA GLN A 139 4.81 12.66 18.10
C GLN A 139 4.72 11.69 19.28
N CYS A 140 5.15 12.11 20.47
CA CYS A 140 5.07 11.26 21.65
C CYS A 140 3.63 11.05 22.12
N TRP A 141 2.76 12.04 21.96
CA TRP A 141 1.34 11.88 22.28
C TRP A 141 0.69 10.82 21.36
N LEU A 142 0.95 10.88 20.05
CA LEU A 142 0.35 9.98 19.06
C LEU A 142 0.98 8.58 19.02
N PHE A 143 2.30 8.50 19.15
CA PHE A 143 3.08 7.27 18.89
C PHE A 143 4.06 6.89 20.01
N GLY A 144 4.03 7.60 21.14
CA GLY A 144 4.90 7.32 22.27
C GLY A 144 4.58 6.00 22.94
N ASP A 145 5.62 5.28 23.33
CA ASP A 145 5.49 3.98 23.97
C ASP A 145 4.87 4.11 25.37
N ARG A 146 3.72 3.46 25.55
CA ARG A 146 2.86 3.57 26.74
C ARG A 146 3.41 2.89 27.99
N PRO A 147 4.17 1.78 27.93
CA PRO A 147 4.75 1.13 29.10
C PRO A 147 6.00 1.84 29.66
N SER A 148 6.48 2.93 29.06
CA SER A 148 7.72 3.55 29.53
C SER A 148 7.55 4.21 30.91
N ALA A 149 8.05 3.56 31.95
CA ALA A 149 7.98 3.97 33.37
C ALA A 149 8.70 5.29 33.71
N HIS A 150 9.17 6.05 32.72
CA HIS A 150 9.91 7.28 32.94
C HIS A 150 8.94 8.48 32.95
N HIS A 151 8.73 9.06 34.13
CA HIS A 151 7.79 10.17 34.36
C HIS A 151 7.94 11.36 33.40
N LEU A 152 9.17 11.69 32.95
CA LEU A 152 9.35 12.77 31.97
C LEU A 152 8.70 12.45 30.62
N HIS A 153 8.70 11.19 30.16
CA HIS A 153 8.07 10.83 28.88
C HIS A 153 6.55 10.94 28.94
N GLN A 154 5.97 10.48 30.03
CA GLN A 154 4.55 10.62 30.27
C GLN A 154 4.14 12.11 30.37
N ALA A 155 4.98 12.96 30.96
CA ALA A 155 4.72 14.40 31.03
C ALA A 155 4.61 15.06 29.64
N TRP A 156 5.39 14.62 28.64
CA TRP A 156 5.29 15.14 27.26
C TRP A 156 4.06 14.65 26.51
N ARG A 157 3.48 13.52 26.93
CA ARG A 157 2.18 13.01 26.44
C ARG A 157 1.01 13.69 27.11
N ILE A 158 1.12 14.01 28.41
CA ILE A 158 0.08 14.65 29.24
C ILE A 158 0.09 16.19 29.15
N GLY A 159 1.23 16.77 28.79
CA GLY A 159 1.44 18.20 28.73
C GLY A 159 2.01 18.79 30.02
N ILE A 160 2.93 19.74 29.84
CA ILE A 160 3.70 20.42 30.88
C ILE A 160 3.23 21.88 30.96
N ASN A 161 3.04 22.39 32.18
CA ASN A 161 2.76 23.80 32.45
C ASN A 161 3.77 24.44 33.42
N ASP A 162 4.85 23.74 33.73
CA ASP A 162 5.97 24.28 34.50
C ASP A 162 6.91 25.07 33.59
N TRP A 163 6.64 26.38 33.49
CA TRP A 163 7.37 27.31 32.63
C TRP A 163 8.81 27.56 33.07
N GLN A 164 9.12 27.41 34.36
CA GLN A 164 10.45 27.69 34.90
C GLN A 164 11.48 26.66 34.44
N GLY A 165 11.11 25.38 34.48
CA GLY A 165 11.96 24.26 34.07
C GLY A 165 11.87 23.91 32.59
N LEU A 166 11.00 24.58 31.82
CA LEU A 166 10.63 24.13 30.48
C LEU A 166 11.83 24.01 29.52
N SER A 167 12.74 25.00 29.52
CA SER A 167 13.92 24.99 28.65
C SER A 167 14.81 23.76 28.88
N LYS A 168 15.01 23.36 30.14
CA LYS A 168 15.78 22.16 30.51
C LYS A 168 15.05 20.89 30.05
N LYS A 169 13.76 20.79 30.35
CA LYS A 169 12.92 19.65 29.95
C LYS A 169 12.89 19.46 28.43
N ILE A 170 12.81 20.54 27.65
CA ILE A 170 12.85 20.49 26.17
C ILE A 170 14.15 19.85 25.70
N LYS A 171 15.30 20.29 26.24
CA LYS A 171 16.61 19.74 25.85
C LYS A 171 16.74 18.27 26.19
N GLU A 172 16.29 17.85 27.38
CA GLU A 172 16.32 16.44 27.79
C GLU A 172 15.41 15.57 26.91
N HIS A 173 14.24 16.07 26.53
CA HIS A 173 13.29 15.34 25.70
C HIS A 173 13.76 15.15 24.26
N GLU A 174 14.31 16.21 23.66
CA GLU A 174 14.71 16.25 22.25
C GLU A 174 15.76 15.18 21.88
N PHE A 175 16.54 14.72 22.86
CA PHE A 175 17.57 13.67 22.69
C PHE A 175 17.18 12.32 23.28
N SER A 176 15.97 12.19 23.80
CA SER A 176 15.53 10.95 24.43
C SER A 176 15.19 9.87 23.40
N ARG A 177 15.51 8.61 23.73
CA ARG A 177 15.29 7.46 22.81
C ARG A 177 13.82 7.27 22.44
N SER A 178 12.91 7.46 23.39
CA SER A 178 11.47 7.32 23.17
C SER A 178 10.91 8.43 22.28
N HIS A 179 11.41 9.66 22.39
CA HIS A 179 11.07 10.74 21.46
C HIS A 179 11.54 10.43 20.05
N LEU A 180 12.81 10.02 19.90
CA LEU A 180 13.37 9.66 18.60
C LEU A 180 12.59 8.50 17.96
N ALA A 181 12.24 7.46 18.74
CA ALA A 181 11.42 6.35 18.26
C ALA A 181 10.04 6.83 17.80
N ALA A 182 9.35 7.67 18.58
CA ALA A 182 8.07 8.23 18.20
C ALA A 182 8.15 9.12 16.94
N CYS A 183 9.24 9.87 16.76
CA CYS A 183 9.49 10.65 15.56
C CYS A 183 9.69 9.77 14.32
N VAL A 184 10.39 8.65 14.44
CA VAL A 184 10.54 7.68 13.33
C VAL A 184 9.17 7.13 12.92
N VAL A 185 8.37 6.67 13.88
CA VAL A 185 7.01 6.16 13.59
C VAL A 185 6.15 7.24 12.95
N TYR A 186 6.19 8.46 13.48
CA TYR A 186 5.47 9.61 12.92
C TYR A 186 5.86 9.87 11.46
N ASP A 187 7.15 9.88 11.12
CA ASP A 187 7.62 10.12 9.75
C ASP A 187 7.25 8.94 8.82
N THR A 188 7.27 7.69 9.30
CA THR A 188 6.78 6.52 8.54
C THR A 188 5.31 6.68 8.20
N TRP A 189 4.48 7.09 9.16
CA TRP A 189 3.05 7.33 8.98
C TRP A 189 2.79 8.49 8.03
N LYS A 190 3.45 9.63 8.26
CA LYS A 190 3.28 10.83 7.45
C LYS A 190 3.61 10.61 5.98
N ASN A 191 4.61 9.78 5.69
CA ASN A 191 5.04 9.48 4.33
C ASN A 191 4.32 8.26 3.71
N ASN A 192 3.31 7.69 4.37
CA ASN A 192 2.62 6.46 3.95
C ASN A 192 3.59 5.30 3.64
N LEU A 193 4.67 5.20 4.41
CA LEU A 193 5.67 4.12 4.30
C LEU A 193 5.33 2.96 5.25
N THR A 194 4.06 2.77 5.58
CA THR A 194 3.62 1.68 6.44
C THR A 194 3.72 0.35 5.70
N ILE A 195 3.85 -0.75 6.44
CA ILE A 195 3.88 -2.11 5.87
C ILE A 195 2.62 -2.35 5.02
N ASP A 196 1.45 -1.94 5.51
CA ASP A 196 0.19 -2.07 4.76
C ASP A 196 0.19 -1.28 3.45
N ALA A 197 0.78 -0.08 3.43
CA ALA A 197 0.90 0.71 2.21
C ALA A 197 1.84 0.05 1.21
N GLN A 198 2.96 -0.52 1.66
CA GLN A 198 3.87 -1.29 0.80
C GLN A 198 3.18 -2.54 0.25
N ILE A 199 2.51 -3.34 1.09
CA ILE A 199 1.77 -4.54 0.64
C ILE A 199 0.68 -4.16 -0.36
N SER A 200 -0.08 -3.09 -0.09
CA SER A 200 -1.11 -2.59 -1.00
C SER A 200 -0.53 -2.16 -2.34
N SER A 201 0.63 -1.48 -2.33
CA SER A 201 1.34 -1.07 -3.54
C SER A 201 1.81 -2.26 -4.36
N GLU A 202 2.44 -3.24 -3.72
CA GLU A 202 2.90 -4.48 -4.36
C GLU A 202 1.75 -5.30 -4.94
N PHE A 203 0.65 -5.41 -4.20
CA PHE A 203 -0.57 -6.04 -4.66
C PHE A 203 -1.12 -5.35 -5.91
N LYS A 204 -1.23 -4.01 -5.91
CA LYS A 204 -1.68 -3.23 -7.07
C LYS A 204 -0.75 -3.41 -8.27
N ARG A 205 0.56 -3.47 -8.03
CA ARG A 205 1.56 -3.69 -9.08
C ARG A 205 1.39 -5.07 -9.74
N GLU A 206 1.17 -6.11 -8.94
CA GLU A 206 0.97 -7.47 -9.45
C GLU A 206 -0.39 -7.60 -10.18
N VAL A 207 -1.46 -7.01 -9.64
CA VAL A 207 -2.77 -6.92 -10.33
C VAL A 207 -2.65 -6.20 -11.66
N GLY A 208 -1.98 -5.04 -11.67
CA GLY A 208 -1.74 -4.28 -12.91
C GLY A 208 -0.96 -5.08 -13.94
N PHE A 209 0.12 -5.73 -13.52
CA PHE A 209 0.91 -6.60 -14.40
C PHE A 209 0.07 -7.72 -15.02
N TRP A 210 -0.70 -8.46 -14.22
CA TRP A 210 -1.53 -9.55 -14.74
C TRP A 210 -2.71 -9.07 -15.58
N THR A 211 -3.27 -7.90 -15.28
CA THR A 211 -4.29 -7.26 -16.12
C THR A 211 -3.74 -7.00 -17.51
N GLU A 212 -2.55 -6.38 -17.60
CA GLU A 212 -1.88 -6.11 -18.86
C GLU A 212 -1.56 -7.40 -19.64
N VAL A 213 -1.08 -8.44 -18.96
CA VAL A 213 -0.84 -9.77 -19.56
C VAL A 213 -2.13 -10.35 -20.14
N LEU A 214 -3.21 -10.38 -19.36
CA LEU A 214 -4.49 -10.97 -19.77
C LEU A 214 -5.13 -10.19 -20.93
N THR A 215 -5.01 -8.86 -20.96
CA THR A 215 -5.45 -8.03 -22.08
C THR A 215 -4.80 -8.49 -23.38
N ARG A 216 -3.46 -8.60 -23.40
CA ARG A 216 -2.72 -8.99 -24.62
C ARG A 216 -3.02 -10.41 -25.05
N ILE A 217 -3.11 -11.35 -24.10
CA ILE A 217 -3.50 -12.73 -24.38
C ILE A 217 -4.91 -12.78 -25.00
N THR A 218 -5.83 -11.97 -24.47
CA THR A 218 -7.20 -11.85 -25.00
C THR A 218 -7.20 -11.27 -26.41
N ASP A 219 -6.42 -10.23 -26.67
CA ASP A 219 -6.31 -9.60 -27.99
C ASP A 219 -5.73 -10.56 -29.04
N VAL A 220 -4.69 -11.32 -28.69
CA VAL A 220 -4.16 -12.38 -29.56
C VAL A 220 -5.23 -13.44 -29.81
N THR A 221 -5.97 -13.85 -28.76
CA THR A 221 -7.03 -14.85 -28.88
C THR A 221 -8.14 -14.39 -29.83
N LEU A 222 -8.61 -13.14 -29.68
CA LEU A 222 -9.61 -12.53 -30.55
C LEU A 222 -9.10 -12.36 -31.98
N THR A 223 -7.84 -11.99 -32.15
CA THR A 223 -7.24 -11.81 -33.48
C THR A 223 -7.20 -13.12 -34.26
N LEU A 224 -6.80 -14.23 -33.61
CA LEU A 224 -6.80 -15.55 -34.23
C LEU A 224 -8.22 -16.04 -34.50
N ALA A 225 -9.14 -15.88 -33.55
CA ALA A 225 -10.54 -16.27 -33.70
C ALA A 225 -11.22 -15.55 -34.88
N SER A 226 -11.06 -14.23 -34.95
CA SER A 226 -11.69 -13.40 -36.01
C SER A 226 -11.16 -13.68 -37.41
N ARG A 227 -9.97 -14.29 -37.52
CA ARG A 227 -9.33 -14.68 -38.77
C ARG A 227 -9.43 -16.18 -39.07
N ASN A 228 -10.21 -16.93 -38.29
CA ASN A 228 -10.31 -18.39 -38.36
C ASN A 228 -8.92 -19.07 -38.38
N SER A 229 -7.94 -18.50 -37.69
CA SER A 229 -6.59 -19.02 -37.63
C SER A 229 -6.49 -20.07 -36.54
N ALA A 230 -5.80 -21.18 -36.83
CA ALA A 230 -5.56 -22.22 -35.83
C ALA A 230 -4.76 -21.65 -34.65
N PHE A 231 -5.15 -21.96 -33.42
CA PHE A 231 -4.44 -21.49 -32.22
C PHE A 231 -3.22 -22.35 -31.91
N ARG A 232 -3.35 -23.66 -32.18
CA ARG A 232 -2.44 -24.72 -31.76
C ARG A 232 -1.59 -25.24 -32.91
N GLY A 233 -0.42 -25.76 -32.56
CA GLY A 233 0.51 -26.42 -33.46
C GLY A 233 0.81 -27.84 -32.97
N HIS A 234 1.81 -28.51 -33.55
CA HIS A 234 2.28 -29.80 -33.05
C HIS A 234 2.98 -29.68 -31.68
N ARG A 235 3.53 -28.49 -31.39
CA ARG A 235 4.18 -28.17 -30.12
C ARG A 235 3.37 -27.12 -29.35
N GLU A 236 3.45 -27.20 -28.03
CA GLU A 236 2.70 -26.34 -27.08
C GLU A 236 3.65 -25.69 -26.05
N LYS A 237 4.91 -25.47 -26.44
CA LYS A 237 5.93 -24.81 -25.62
C LYS A 237 6.48 -23.58 -26.31
N ILE A 238 6.83 -22.59 -25.49
CA ILE A 238 7.53 -21.39 -25.93
C ILE A 238 8.95 -21.76 -26.38
N GLY A 239 9.39 -21.21 -27.50
CA GLY A 239 10.69 -21.43 -28.13
C GLY A 239 10.74 -22.61 -29.10
N ASP A 240 9.69 -23.43 -29.19
CA ASP A 240 9.64 -24.52 -30.16
C ASP A 240 9.30 -23.97 -31.56
N ILE A 241 10.09 -24.37 -32.58
CA ILE A 241 9.92 -23.94 -33.99
C ILE A 241 8.50 -24.21 -34.53
N ASP A 242 7.88 -25.32 -34.11
CA ASP A 242 6.56 -25.76 -34.58
C ASP A 242 5.44 -25.52 -33.55
N ASN A 243 5.59 -24.48 -32.71
CA ASN A 243 4.53 -24.11 -31.78
C ASN A 243 3.34 -23.44 -32.49
N GLY A 244 2.16 -23.49 -31.86
CA GLY A 244 0.94 -22.95 -32.45
C GLY A 244 0.97 -21.43 -32.64
N ASN A 245 0.14 -20.93 -33.55
CA ASN A 245 0.07 -19.49 -33.87
C ASN A 245 -0.15 -18.60 -32.64
N PHE A 246 -0.81 -19.11 -31.60
CA PHE A 246 -0.97 -18.38 -30.35
C PHE A 246 0.38 -18.11 -29.68
N LEU A 247 1.19 -19.15 -29.47
CA LEU A 247 2.49 -19.02 -28.80
C LEU A 247 3.49 -18.26 -29.67
N SER A 248 3.55 -18.52 -30.97
CA SER A 248 4.44 -17.80 -31.88
C SER A 248 4.09 -16.30 -31.96
N THR A 249 2.81 -15.94 -31.89
CA THR A 249 2.39 -14.53 -31.84
C THR A 249 2.82 -13.87 -30.52
N ILE A 250 2.64 -14.55 -29.39
CA ILE A 250 3.09 -14.04 -28.08
C ILE A 250 4.61 -13.85 -28.05
N GLU A 251 5.37 -14.79 -28.61
CA GLU A 251 6.83 -14.68 -28.75
C GLU A 251 7.25 -13.51 -29.63
N LEU A 252 6.56 -13.31 -30.75
CA LEU A 252 6.80 -12.16 -31.62
C LEU A 252 6.53 -10.85 -30.88
N MET A 253 5.38 -10.73 -30.21
CA MET A 253 5.02 -9.55 -29.46
C MET A 253 5.98 -9.28 -28.30
N ALA A 254 6.46 -10.33 -27.62
CA ALA A 254 7.43 -10.21 -26.53
C ALA A 254 8.77 -9.58 -26.95
N ARG A 255 9.09 -9.51 -28.25
CA ARG A 255 10.27 -8.77 -28.75
C ARG A 255 10.10 -7.25 -28.66
N TYR A 256 8.85 -6.77 -28.58
CA TYR A 256 8.50 -5.36 -28.63
C TYR A 256 7.67 -4.90 -27.42
N ASP A 257 7.09 -5.85 -26.68
CA ASP A 257 6.27 -5.59 -25.51
C ASP A 257 6.98 -6.05 -24.22
N PRO A 258 7.40 -5.12 -23.34
CA PRO A 258 8.14 -5.46 -22.13
C PRO A 258 7.30 -6.26 -21.12
N VAL A 259 5.97 -6.19 -21.16
CA VAL A 259 5.09 -6.99 -20.30
C VAL A 259 5.16 -8.46 -20.71
N LEU A 260 5.05 -8.74 -22.01
CA LEU A 260 5.14 -10.11 -22.53
C LEU A 260 6.57 -10.63 -22.47
N GLN A 261 7.58 -9.79 -22.70
CA GLN A 261 8.98 -10.16 -22.48
C GLN A 261 9.19 -10.67 -21.06
N ARG A 262 8.76 -9.89 -20.06
CA ARG A 262 8.85 -10.27 -18.65
C ARG A 262 8.05 -11.55 -18.35
N LEU A 263 6.91 -11.75 -19.00
CA LEU A 263 6.09 -12.96 -18.84
C LEU A 263 6.83 -14.22 -19.32
N ILE A 264 7.49 -14.17 -20.47
CA ILE A 264 8.16 -15.34 -21.06
C ILE A 264 9.51 -15.64 -20.38
N GLU A 265 10.23 -14.62 -19.91
CA GLU A 265 11.49 -14.77 -19.16
C GLU A 265 11.26 -15.17 -17.70
N SER A 266 10.03 -15.02 -17.21
CA SER A 266 9.67 -15.32 -15.84
C SER A 266 9.88 -16.81 -15.53
N LYS A 267 10.52 -17.11 -14.39
CA LYS A 267 10.62 -18.48 -13.86
C LYS A 267 9.39 -18.89 -13.04
N LYS A 268 8.35 -18.05 -12.97
CA LYS A 268 7.12 -18.37 -12.23
C LYS A 268 6.40 -19.52 -12.95
N LYS A 269 5.64 -20.34 -12.23
CA LYS A 269 4.87 -21.44 -12.86
C LYS A 269 3.64 -20.95 -13.64
N VAL A 270 3.16 -19.75 -13.33
CA VAL A 270 1.92 -19.19 -13.91
C VAL A 270 2.30 -18.29 -15.07
N HIS A 271 1.73 -18.58 -16.24
CA HIS A 271 1.92 -17.75 -17.44
C HIS A 271 0.62 -17.47 -18.20
N TYR A 272 -0.48 -18.19 -17.92
CA TYR A 272 -1.73 -18.14 -18.69
C TYR A 272 -1.61 -18.53 -20.18
N LEU A 273 -0.46 -19.10 -20.58
CA LEU A 273 -0.19 -19.50 -21.96
C LEU A 273 -0.49 -20.98 -22.22
N SER A 274 -0.90 -21.74 -21.20
CA SER A 274 -1.12 -23.18 -21.33
C SER A 274 -2.33 -23.50 -22.22
N PRO A 275 -2.35 -24.68 -22.85
CA PRO A 275 -3.51 -25.18 -23.57
C PRO A 275 -4.84 -25.04 -22.81
N GLN A 276 -4.84 -25.41 -21.53
CA GLN A 276 -6.02 -25.37 -20.68
C GLN A 276 -6.51 -23.93 -20.51
N THR A 277 -5.60 -23.00 -20.23
CA THR A 277 -5.95 -21.58 -20.06
C THR A 277 -6.50 -21.00 -21.37
N GLN A 278 -5.88 -21.30 -22.51
CA GLN A 278 -6.39 -20.84 -23.82
C GLN A 278 -7.83 -21.30 -24.04
N ASN A 279 -8.16 -22.56 -23.72
CA ASN A 279 -9.52 -23.09 -23.86
C ASN A 279 -10.51 -22.37 -22.93
N GLU A 280 -10.10 -22.04 -21.70
CA GLU A 280 -10.92 -21.27 -20.75
C GLU A 280 -11.21 -19.87 -21.30
N ILE A 281 -10.20 -19.16 -21.81
CA ILE A 281 -10.36 -17.83 -22.40
C ILE A 281 -11.29 -17.89 -23.62
N ILE A 282 -11.09 -18.86 -24.52
CA ILE A 282 -11.96 -19.06 -25.69
C ILE A 282 -13.41 -19.29 -25.25
N SER A 283 -13.63 -20.12 -24.23
CA SER A 283 -14.97 -20.40 -23.69
C SER A 283 -15.63 -19.14 -23.12
N LEU A 284 -14.89 -18.35 -22.34
CA LEU A 284 -15.37 -17.09 -21.77
C LEU A 284 -15.74 -16.06 -22.86
N LEU A 285 -14.88 -15.91 -23.88
CA LEU A 285 -15.13 -15.02 -25.00
C LEU A 285 -16.34 -15.48 -25.82
N SER A 286 -16.43 -16.78 -26.11
CA SER A 286 -17.56 -17.37 -26.84
C SER A 286 -18.88 -17.13 -26.11
N LYS A 287 -18.91 -17.37 -24.80
CA LYS A 287 -20.08 -17.08 -23.96
C LYS A 287 -20.45 -15.60 -24.00
N LYS A 288 -19.47 -14.70 -23.89
CA LYS A 288 -19.71 -13.25 -23.94
C LYS A 288 -20.32 -12.80 -25.28
N VAL A 289 -19.85 -13.36 -26.39
CA VAL A 289 -20.42 -13.11 -27.72
C VAL A 289 -21.85 -13.63 -27.80
N GLN A 290 -22.09 -14.87 -27.33
CA GLN A 290 -23.43 -15.46 -27.30
C GLN A 290 -24.41 -14.60 -26.48
N ASP A 291 -24.02 -14.18 -25.27
CA ASP A 291 -24.84 -13.35 -24.39
C ASP A 291 -25.16 -11.99 -25.04
N THR A 292 -24.19 -11.41 -25.76
CA THR A 292 -24.39 -10.15 -26.50
C THR A 292 -25.42 -10.32 -27.62
N ILE A 293 -25.29 -11.39 -28.44
CA ILE A 293 -26.26 -11.68 -29.52
C ILE A 293 -27.66 -11.90 -28.95
N ILE A 294 -27.79 -12.66 -27.85
CA ILE A 294 -29.08 -12.89 -27.19
C ILE A 294 -29.69 -11.56 -26.74
N THR A 295 -28.88 -10.69 -26.14
CA THR A 295 -29.31 -9.37 -25.68
C THR A 295 -29.81 -8.51 -26.85
N ASP A 296 -29.10 -8.50 -27.97
CA ASP A 296 -29.47 -7.74 -29.17
C ASP A 296 -30.79 -8.25 -29.78
N ILE A 297 -30.99 -9.56 -29.82
CA ILE A 297 -32.25 -10.17 -30.27
C ILE A 297 -33.40 -9.78 -29.33
N GLN A 298 -33.20 -9.86 -28.01
CA GLN A 298 -34.23 -9.49 -27.04
C GLN A 298 -34.61 -8.00 -27.13
N ASN A 299 -33.65 -7.14 -27.39
CA ASN A 299 -33.89 -5.71 -27.58
C ASN A 299 -34.63 -5.41 -28.89
N SER A 300 -34.32 -6.14 -29.97
CA SER A 300 -35.01 -5.95 -31.26
C SER A 300 -36.45 -6.48 -31.27
N ILE A 301 -36.78 -7.49 -30.44
CA ILE A 301 -38.15 -8.02 -30.27
C ILE A 301 -39.02 -7.09 -29.39
N ARG A 302 -38.43 -6.22 -28.56
CA ARG A 302 -39.15 -5.32 -27.65
C ARG A 302 -39.54 -3.96 -28.26
N LEU A 303 -39.20 -3.73 -29.54
CA LEU A 303 -39.62 -2.57 -30.35
C LEU A 303 -40.82 -2.93 -31.21
#